data_AF-A0A1J5JC03-F1
#
_entry.id   AF-A0A1J5JC03-F1
#
_cell.length_a   1.000
_cell.length_b   1.000
_cell.length_c   1.000
_cell.angle_alpha   90.00
_cell.angle_beta   90.00
_cell.angle_gamma   90.00
#
_symmetry.space_group_name_H-M   'P 1'
#
loop_
_entity.id
_entity.type
_entity.pdbx_description
1 polymer ?
#
loop_
_entity_poly.entity_id
_entity_poly.type
_entity_poly.pdbx_seq_one_letter_code
_entity_poly.pdbx_strand_id
1 'polypeptide(L)'
;MMVVPMAMAVIRQMEEERGHAVVRPFAVALLLGVAYAASEGGMATLIGTPPNLAFAQIFAATFPDAPEISFARWMVMALPIALVMLALTWWMLTRLLYPLRGIERIPRHLLTDAHAALGPIRPEERWILALALAAAILWIFREPIDAGAFTVPGWSALFPDPRMIDDGTVAITLAALLFVIPARRGETTLLDWETARKLPWGIVLLLGGGFALAAGVEASGLTSYLLPRRLRHRSCRDRAGGDDGGGLHGDDLFNRAHLKYRHHPDGPADRRQGGGGAAHPPPAADDPGHLVGVVRLHVAGRHPAQRDRLRCRAADHR
;
A
#
# COMPACT_ATOMS: atom_id res chain seq x y z
N MET A 1 -2.81 -22.81 3.49
CA MET A 1 -3.55 -23.99 3.99
C MET A 1 -4.17 -24.85 2.88
N MET A 2 -4.69 -24.28 1.77
CA MET A 2 -5.26 -25.10 0.68
C MET A 2 -4.29 -26.08 -0.01
N VAL A 3 -3.00 -25.73 -0.10
CA VAL A 3 -1.99 -26.56 -0.78
C VAL A 3 -1.42 -27.67 0.11
N VAL A 4 -1.63 -27.59 1.44
CA VAL A 4 -1.06 -28.54 2.40
C VAL A 4 -1.60 -29.96 2.19
N PRO A 5 -2.93 -30.18 2.03
CA PRO A 5 -3.46 -31.51 1.72
C PRO A 5 -2.90 -32.10 0.42
N MET A 6 -2.67 -31.26 -0.61
CA MET A 6 -2.09 -31.71 -1.87
C MET A 6 -0.64 -32.15 -1.68
N ALA A 7 0.18 -31.36 -0.98
CA ALA A 7 1.55 -31.72 -0.66
C ALA A 7 1.60 -33.02 0.16
N MET A 8 0.71 -33.17 1.14
CA MET A 8 0.60 -34.39 1.94
C MET A 8 0.20 -35.61 1.12
N ALA A 9 -0.72 -35.48 0.16
CA ALA A 9 -1.08 -36.57 -0.73
C ALA A 9 0.13 -37.07 -1.54
N VAL A 10 0.91 -36.16 -2.11
CA VAL A 10 2.14 -36.48 -2.83
C VAL A 10 3.18 -37.15 -1.93
N ILE A 11 3.38 -36.61 -0.71
CA ILE A 11 4.32 -37.18 0.26
C ILE A 11 3.93 -38.61 0.62
N ARG A 12 2.66 -38.86 0.98
CA ARG A 12 2.19 -40.19 1.37
C ARG A 12 2.34 -41.21 0.25
N GLN A 13 1.98 -40.82 -0.97
CA GLN A 13 2.14 -41.69 -2.13
C GLN A 13 3.61 -42.06 -2.36
N MET A 14 4.53 -41.11 -2.20
CA MET A 14 5.96 -41.39 -2.32
C MET A 14 6.51 -42.24 -1.18
N GLU A 15 6.02 -42.05 0.06
CA GLU A 15 6.40 -42.87 1.21
C GLU A 15 6.00 -44.34 1.03
N GLU A 16 4.84 -44.60 0.42
CA GLU A 16 4.37 -45.95 0.08
C GLU A 16 5.28 -46.65 -0.94
N GLU A 17 5.80 -45.92 -1.95
CA GLU A 17 6.66 -46.50 -2.99
C GLU A 17 8.14 -46.66 -2.57
N ARG A 18 8.67 -45.72 -1.79
CA ARG A 18 10.13 -45.58 -1.55
C ARG A 18 10.55 -45.73 -0.09
N GLY A 19 9.59 -45.77 0.83
CA GLY A 19 9.82 -45.83 2.26
C GLY A 19 10.09 -44.47 2.90
N HIS A 20 9.63 -44.31 4.14
CA HIS A 20 9.63 -43.04 4.88
C HIS A 20 11.01 -42.37 4.99
N ALA A 21 12.07 -43.14 5.29
CA ALA A 21 13.41 -42.59 5.51
C ALA A 21 14.01 -41.91 4.27
N VAL A 22 13.69 -42.41 3.07
CA VAL A 22 14.18 -41.86 1.79
C VAL A 22 13.40 -40.59 1.42
N VAL A 23 12.11 -40.54 1.74
CA VAL A 23 11.19 -39.43 1.37
C VAL A 23 11.23 -38.27 2.36
N ARG A 24 11.66 -38.50 3.61
CA ARG A 24 11.66 -37.46 4.67
C ARG A 24 12.34 -36.14 4.24
N PRO A 25 13.53 -36.11 3.62
CA PRO A 25 14.14 -34.85 3.17
C PRO A 25 13.29 -34.12 2.11
N PHE A 26 12.66 -34.88 1.21
CA PHE A 26 11.72 -34.33 0.22
C PHE A 26 10.46 -33.77 0.88
N ALA A 27 9.87 -34.49 1.83
CA ALA A 27 8.68 -34.04 2.54
C ALA A 27 8.92 -32.71 3.26
N VAL A 28 10.05 -32.60 3.96
CA VAL A 28 10.44 -31.35 4.65
C VAL A 28 10.70 -30.23 3.64
N ALA A 29 11.47 -30.49 2.58
CA ALA A 29 11.76 -29.50 1.54
C ALA A 29 10.49 -29.02 0.82
N LEU A 30 9.54 -29.92 0.53
CA LEU A 30 8.28 -29.60 -0.13
C LEU A 30 7.39 -28.74 0.78
N LEU A 31 7.20 -29.12 2.03
CA LEU A 31 6.36 -28.36 2.96
C LEU A 31 6.93 -26.97 3.27
N LEU A 32 8.25 -26.88 3.51
CA LEU A 32 8.93 -25.58 3.67
C LEU A 32 8.87 -24.76 2.37
N GLY A 33 9.11 -25.40 1.23
CA GLY A 33 9.03 -24.76 -0.08
C GLY A 33 7.66 -24.14 -0.34
N VAL A 34 6.58 -24.86 -0.04
CA VAL A 34 5.20 -24.33 -0.16
C VAL A 34 4.99 -23.13 0.77
N ALA A 35 5.52 -23.15 2.00
CA ALA A 35 5.36 -22.04 2.95
C ALA A 35 6.12 -20.76 2.50
N TYR A 36 7.36 -20.91 2.03
CA TYR A 36 8.14 -19.78 1.52
C TYR A 36 7.58 -19.26 0.20
N ALA A 37 7.25 -20.15 -0.74
CA ALA A 37 6.68 -19.75 -2.03
C ALA A 37 5.35 -19.01 -1.88
N ALA A 38 4.51 -19.39 -0.89
CA ALA A 38 3.29 -18.66 -0.59
C ALA A 38 3.57 -17.22 -0.10
N SER A 39 4.61 -17.04 0.72
CA SER A 39 5.03 -15.73 1.21
C SER A 39 5.63 -14.85 0.10
N GLU A 40 6.54 -15.42 -0.69
CA GLU A 40 7.21 -14.74 -1.80
C GLU A 40 6.23 -14.38 -2.93
N GLY A 41 5.34 -15.31 -3.29
CA GLY A 41 4.27 -15.07 -4.26
C GLY A 41 3.31 -13.98 -3.81
N GLY A 42 3.04 -13.88 -2.50
CA GLY A 42 2.24 -12.80 -1.93
C GLY A 42 2.88 -11.42 -2.03
N MET A 43 4.22 -11.33 -2.11
CA MET A 43 4.93 -10.05 -2.30
C MET A 43 4.91 -9.57 -3.76
N ALA A 44 4.80 -10.50 -4.72
CA ALA A 44 4.94 -10.21 -6.15
C ALA A 44 3.87 -9.25 -6.72
N THR A 45 2.68 -9.22 -6.12
CA THR A 45 1.56 -8.39 -6.59
C THR A 45 1.03 -7.48 -5.49
N LEU A 46 0.45 -6.35 -5.87
CA LEU A 46 -0.07 -5.36 -4.92
C LEU A 46 -1.18 -5.92 -4.01
N ILE A 47 -1.97 -6.86 -4.53
CA ILE A 47 -3.12 -7.48 -3.84
C ILE A 47 -2.70 -8.72 -3.03
N GLY A 48 -1.48 -9.23 -3.23
CA GLY A 48 -1.06 -10.52 -2.68
C GLY A 48 -1.07 -10.58 -1.15
N THR A 49 -0.74 -9.49 -0.46
CA THR A 49 -0.80 -9.42 1.01
C THR A 49 -1.28 -8.06 1.52
N PRO A 50 -1.92 -7.99 2.72
CA PRO A 50 -2.38 -6.74 3.30
C PRO A 50 -1.30 -5.65 3.49
N PRO A 51 -0.04 -5.98 3.87
CA PRO A 51 1.03 -4.98 3.98
C PRO A 51 1.32 -4.23 2.67
N ASN A 52 1.23 -4.88 1.51
CA ASN A 52 1.48 -4.24 0.22
C ASN A 52 0.46 -3.13 -0.05
N LEU A 53 -0.83 -3.44 0.17
CA LEU A 53 -1.91 -2.46 0.03
C LEU A 53 -1.78 -1.34 1.07
N ALA A 54 -1.46 -1.69 2.32
CA ALA A 54 -1.23 -0.69 3.36
C ALA A 54 -0.12 0.29 2.98
N PHE A 55 0.98 -0.22 2.43
CA PHE A 55 2.08 0.61 1.93
C PHE A 55 1.61 1.56 0.82
N ALA A 56 0.89 1.06 -0.19
CA ALA A 56 0.42 1.91 -1.29
C ALA A 56 -0.48 3.06 -0.78
N GLN A 57 -1.37 2.79 0.17
CA GLN A 57 -2.21 3.82 0.78
C GLN A 57 -1.41 4.84 1.60
N ILE A 58 -0.47 4.37 2.42
CA ILE A 58 0.39 5.27 3.21
C ILE A 58 1.26 6.13 2.29
N PHE A 59 1.79 5.54 1.21
CA PHE A 59 2.58 6.27 0.22
C PHE A 59 1.76 7.37 -0.44
N ALA A 60 0.55 7.06 -0.91
CA ALA A 60 -0.36 8.03 -1.51
C ALA A 60 -0.73 9.17 -0.53
N ALA A 61 -0.96 8.84 0.74
CA ALA A 61 -1.27 9.83 1.77
C ALA A 61 -0.07 10.73 2.13
N THR A 62 1.15 10.16 2.11
CA THR A 62 2.38 10.88 2.48
C THR A 62 2.91 11.73 1.32
N PHE A 63 2.78 11.23 0.08
CA PHE A 63 3.32 11.85 -1.13
C PHE A 63 2.22 12.10 -2.18
N PRO A 64 1.31 13.06 -1.94
CA PRO A 64 0.17 13.31 -2.84
C PRO A 64 0.57 13.79 -4.24
N ASP A 65 1.74 14.42 -4.37
CA ASP A 65 2.27 14.90 -5.66
C ASP A 65 3.07 13.82 -6.41
N ALA A 66 3.36 12.69 -5.78
CA ALA A 66 4.08 11.60 -6.41
C ALA A 66 3.16 10.76 -7.31
N PRO A 67 3.67 10.15 -8.39
CA PRO A 67 2.86 9.28 -9.22
C PRO A 67 2.38 8.06 -8.42
N GLU A 68 1.13 7.65 -8.65
CA GLU A 68 0.51 6.51 -8.01
C GLU A 68 1.37 5.25 -8.14
N ILE A 69 1.31 4.39 -7.11
CA ILE A 69 1.86 3.04 -7.18
C ILE A 69 0.77 2.12 -7.73
N SER A 70 0.63 2.13 -9.06
CA SER A 70 -0.30 1.24 -9.74
C SER A 70 0.12 -0.23 -9.63
N PHE A 71 -0.84 -1.14 -9.82
CA PHE A 71 -0.59 -2.58 -9.85
C PHE A 71 0.57 -2.96 -10.78
N ALA A 72 0.61 -2.41 -11.99
CA ALA A 72 1.67 -2.68 -12.97
C ALA A 72 3.04 -2.23 -12.45
N ARG A 73 3.11 -1.01 -11.90
CA ARG A 73 4.36 -0.45 -11.36
C ARG A 73 4.87 -1.25 -10.17
N TRP A 74 3.98 -1.71 -9.29
CA TRP A 74 4.33 -2.62 -8.21
C TRP A 74 4.93 -3.90 -8.74
N MET A 75 4.27 -4.55 -9.71
CA MET A 75 4.75 -5.82 -10.25
C MET A 75 6.11 -5.69 -10.94
N VAL A 76 6.35 -4.64 -11.73
CA VAL A 76 7.66 -4.44 -12.39
C VAL A 76 8.80 -4.40 -11.37
N MET A 77 8.54 -3.86 -10.17
CA MET A 77 9.49 -3.83 -9.07
C MET A 77 9.52 -5.17 -8.29
N ALA A 78 8.38 -5.66 -7.82
CA ALA A 78 8.29 -6.73 -6.84
C ALA A 78 8.36 -8.13 -7.44
N LEU A 79 7.82 -8.34 -8.65
CA LEU A 79 7.81 -9.65 -9.30
C LEU A 79 9.23 -10.16 -9.58
N PRO A 80 10.17 -9.37 -10.14
CA PRO A 80 11.55 -9.85 -10.33
C PRO A 80 12.22 -10.25 -9.02
N ILE A 81 12.00 -9.46 -7.96
CA ILE A 81 12.56 -9.74 -6.62
C ILE A 81 11.99 -11.05 -6.10
N ALA A 82 10.67 -11.24 -6.16
CA ALA A 82 9.99 -12.46 -5.73
C ALA A 82 10.47 -13.69 -6.51
N LEU A 83 10.70 -13.59 -7.82
CA LEU A 83 11.22 -14.68 -8.64
C LEU A 83 12.66 -15.05 -8.28
N VAL A 84 13.52 -14.06 -8.01
CA VAL A 84 14.89 -14.30 -7.55
C VAL A 84 14.90 -14.97 -6.18
N MET A 85 14.06 -14.49 -5.25
CA MET A 85 13.90 -15.10 -3.93
C MET A 85 13.39 -16.54 -4.05
N LEU A 86 12.39 -16.79 -4.89
CA LEU A 86 11.85 -18.13 -5.13
C LEU A 86 12.89 -19.09 -5.70
N ALA A 87 13.68 -18.63 -6.69
CA ALA A 87 14.77 -19.42 -7.25
C ALA A 87 15.85 -19.73 -6.21
N LEU A 88 16.20 -18.75 -5.38
CA LEU A 88 17.17 -18.92 -4.30
C LEU A 88 16.67 -19.88 -3.22
N THR A 89 15.41 -19.75 -2.80
CA THR A 89 14.75 -20.62 -1.83
C THR A 89 14.67 -22.05 -2.37
N TRP A 90 14.25 -22.24 -3.62
CA TRP A 90 14.23 -23.54 -4.27
C TRP A 90 15.62 -24.17 -4.31
N TRP A 91 16.63 -23.41 -4.73
CA TRP A 91 18.01 -23.89 -4.78
C TRP A 91 18.54 -24.26 -3.39
N MET A 92 18.32 -23.39 -2.40
CA MET A 92 18.75 -23.61 -1.02
C MET A 92 18.10 -24.86 -0.42
N LEU A 93 16.79 -25.03 -0.57
CA LEU A 93 16.08 -26.18 -0.04
C LEU A 93 16.50 -27.48 -0.72
N THR A 94 16.58 -27.50 -2.05
CA THR A 94 16.80 -28.73 -2.83
C THR A 94 18.27 -29.14 -2.96
N ARG A 95 19.21 -28.19 -2.86
CA ARG A 95 20.65 -28.45 -3.06
C ARG A 95 21.49 -28.34 -1.80
N LEU A 96 21.16 -27.39 -0.90
CA LEU A 96 22.00 -27.10 0.27
C LEU A 96 21.47 -27.78 1.54
N LEU A 97 20.20 -27.55 1.89
CA LEU A 97 19.62 -27.98 3.17
C LEU A 97 19.11 -29.43 3.12
N TYR A 98 18.36 -29.78 2.07
CA TYR A 98 17.76 -31.11 1.90
C TYR A 98 18.11 -31.65 0.52
N PRO A 99 19.37 -32.06 0.28
CA PRO A 99 19.82 -32.54 -1.02
C PRO A 99 18.97 -33.75 -1.46
N LEU A 100 18.13 -33.52 -2.47
CA LEU A 100 17.19 -34.52 -3.00
C LEU A 100 17.93 -35.55 -3.87
N ARG A 101 18.68 -36.45 -3.23
CA ARG A 101 19.37 -37.56 -3.90
C ARG A 101 18.42 -38.75 -4.05
N GLY A 102 18.24 -39.26 -5.26
CA GLY A 102 17.45 -40.48 -5.53
C GLY A 102 15.95 -40.28 -5.77
N ILE A 103 15.45 -39.03 -5.79
CA ILE A 103 14.07 -38.68 -6.13
C ILE A 103 14.08 -37.94 -7.46
N GLU A 104 14.47 -38.64 -8.52
CA GLU A 104 14.75 -38.00 -9.81
C GLU A 104 13.57 -38.06 -10.78
N ARG A 105 12.64 -39.03 -10.59
CA ARG A 105 11.50 -39.22 -11.49
C ARG A 105 10.27 -39.74 -10.75
N ILE A 106 9.20 -38.95 -10.79
CA ILE A 106 7.84 -39.42 -10.48
C ILE A 106 7.36 -40.26 -11.69
N PRO A 107 6.77 -41.44 -11.48
CA PRO A 107 6.23 -42.25 -12.56
C PRO A 107 5.17 -41.48 -13.37
N ARG A 108 5.31 -41.43 -14.70
CA ARG A 108 4.39 -40.67 -15.57
C ARG A 108 2.94 -41.18 -15.54
N HIS A 109 2.73 -42.47 -15.28
CA HIS A 109 1.39 -43.05 -15.22
C HIS A 109 0.56 -42.42 -14.10
N LEU A 110 1.16 -42.14 -12.93
CA LEU A 110 0.50 -41.45 -11.83
C LEU A 110 -0.05 -40.08 -12.22
N LEU A 111 0.70 -39.31 -13.01
CA LEU A 111 0.23 -38.01 -13.49
C LEU A 111 -0.86 -38.16 -14.56
N THR A 112 -0.76 -39.16 -15.42
CA THR A 112 -1.69 -39.37 -16.52
C THR A 112 -3.05 -39.85 -15.99
N ASP A 113 -3.03 -40.76 -15.03
CA ASP A 113 -4.23 -41.31 -14.38
C ASP A 113 -4.92 -40.23 -13.53
N ALA A 114 -4.15 -39.46 -12.75
CA ALA A 114 -4.68 -38.35 -11.97
C ALA A 114 -5.26 -37.22 -12.85
N HIS A 115 -4.63 -36.92 -13.99
CA HIS A 115 -5.15 -35.92 -14.93
C HIS A 115 -6.41 -36.40 -15.63
N ALA A 116 -6.45 -37.67 -16.06
CA ALA A 116 -7.63 -38.29 -16.66
C ALA A 116 -8.83 -38.27 -15.69
N ALA A 117 -8.59 -38.44 -14.39
CA ALA A 117 -9.62 -38.41 -13.35
C ALA A 117 -10.29 -37.02 -13.17
N LEU A 118 -9.66 -35.92 -13.60
CA LEU A 118 -10.23 -34.56 -13.48
C LEU A 118 -11.43 -34.34 -14.41
N GLY A 119 -11.46 -35.05 -15.55
CA GLY A 119 -12.48 -34.86 -16.58
C GLY A 119 -12.33 -33.53 -17.37
N PRO A 120 -13.31 -33.20 -18.22
CA PRO A 120 -13.27 -31.98 -19.03
C PRO A 120 -13.51 -30.72 -18.18
N ILE A 121 -12.86 -29.61 -18.55
CA ILE A 121 -13.02 -28.30 -17.91
C ILE A 121 -14.50 -27.90 -17.91
N ARG A 122 -15.01 -27.57 -16.72
CA ARG A 122 -16.39 -27.14 -16.55
C ARG A 122 -16.58 -25.72 -17.09
N PRO A 123 -17.77 -25.37 -17.62
CA PRO A 123 -18.02 -24.03 -18.13
C PRO A 123 -17.85 -22.93 -17.08
N GLU A 124 -18.16 -23.22 -15.81
CA GLU A 124 -17.92 -22.31 -14.68
C GLU A 124 -16.42 -22.05 -14.47
N GLU A 125 -15.59 -23.10 -14.54
CA GLU A 125 -14.13 -22.99 -14.45
C GLU A 125 -13.57 -22.13 -15.58
N ARG A 126 -14.13 -22.25 -16.79
CA ARG A 126 -13.76 -21.41 -17.94
C ARG A 126 -14.10 -19.94 -17.70
N TRP A 127 -15.27 -19.64 -17.13
CA TRP A 127 -15.65 -18.26 -16.80
C TRP A 127 -14.76 -17.67 -15.70
N ILE A 128 -14.47 -18.44 -14.65
CA ILE A 128 -13.56 -17.99 -13.57
C ILE A 128 -12.16 -17.72 -14.14
N LEU A 129 -11.65 -18.61 -15.00
CA LEU A 129 -10.36 -18.41 -15.68
C LEU A 129 -10.38 -17.15 -16.56
N ALA A 130 -11.46 -16.95 -17.34
CA ALA A 130 -11.61 -15.77 -18.19
C ALA A 130 -11.63 -14.47 -17.37
N LEU A 131 -12.37 -14.44 -16.25
CA LEU A 131 -12.43 -13.28 -15.36
C LEU A 131 -11.10 -13.04 -14.65
N ALA A 132 -10.40 -14.08 -14.21
CA ALA A 132 -9.08 -13.95 -13.59
C ALA A 132 -8.04 -13.40 -14.57
N LEU A 133 -8.03 -13.89 -15.81
CA LEU A 133 -7.17 -13.35 -16.87
C LEU A 133 -7.55 -11.92 -17.24
N ALA A 134 -8.85 -11.63 -17.33
CA ALA A 134 -9.33 -10.26 -17.54
C ALA A 134 -8.87 -9.34 -16.41
N ALA A 135 -8.94 -9.77 -15.14
CA ALA A 135 -8.44 -9.00 -13.99
C ALA A 135 -6.95 -8.66 -14.14
N ALA A 136 -6.14 -9.66 -14.47
CA ALA A 136 -4.71 -9.46 -14.67
C ALA A 136 -4.44 -8.47 -15.79
N ILE A 137 -5.12 -8.61 -16.94
CA ILE A 137 -4.96 -7.70 -18.08
C ILE A 137 -5.41 -6.28 -17.72
N LEU A 138 -6.60 -6.12 -17.12
CA LEU A 138 -7.13 -4.81 -16.76
C LEU A 138 -6.22 -4.11 -15.74
N TRP A 139 -5.68 -4.80 -14.74
CA TRP A 139 -4.76 -4.18 -13.79
C TRP A 139 -3.39 -3.85 -14.40
N ILE A 140 -2.82 -4.73 -15.22
CA ILE A 140 -1.50 -4.51 -15.83
C ILE A 140 -1.56 -3.32 -16.80
N PHE A 141 -2.59 -3.25 -17.64
CA PHE A 141 -2.68 -2.23 -18.68
C PHE A 141 -3.50 -1.00 -18.26
N ARG A 142 -3.84 -0.85 -16.97
CA ARG A 142 -4.60 0.31 -16.46
C ARG A 142 -3.85 1.61 -16.74
N GLU A 143 -2.68 1.75 -16.15
CA GLU A 143 -1.79 2.90 -16.30
C GLU A 143 -0.83 2.71 -17.50
N PRO A 144 -0.34 3.79 -18.12
CA PRO A 144 0.68 3.70 -19.15
C PRO A 144 1.94 2.99 -18.63
N ILE A 145 2.45 2.06 -19.43
CA ILE A 145 3.70 1.36 -19.14
C ILE A 145 4.80 1.94 -20.03
N ASP A 146 5.71 2.68 -19.41
CA ASP A 146 6.88 3.25 -20.08
C ASP A 146 8.03 2.25 -20.07
N ALA A 147 8.16 1.45 -21.13
CA ALA A 147 9.24 0.46 -21.28
C ALA A 147 10.48 1.03 -22.01
N GLY A 148 10.77 2.33 -21.82
CA GLY A 148 11.93 3.03 -22.38
C GLY A 148 11.91 3.24 -23.91
N ALA A 149 11.76 2.17 -24.68
CA ALA A 149 11.69 2.17 -26.15
C ALA A 149 10.25 2.13 -26.68
N PHE A 150 9.29 1.69 -25.87
CA PHE A 150 7.87 1.61 -26.23
C PHE A 150 7.02 2.08 -25.04
N THR A 151 6.09 3.00 -25.29
CA THR A 151 5.09 3.44 -24.32
C THR A 151 3.77 2.76 -24.68
N VAL A 152 3.31 1.82 -23.87
CA VAL A 152 1.98 1.23 -24.05
C VAL A 152 0.98 2.17 -23.37
N PRO A 153 0.07 2.81 -24.12
CA PRO A 153 -0.93 3.68 -23.52
C PRO A 153 -1.85 2.86 -22.61
N GLY A 154 -2.05 3.33 -21.38
CA GLY A 154 -2.97 2.72 -20.43
C GLY A 154 -4.42 2.91 -20.89
N TRP A 155 -5.27 1.92 -20.68
CA TRP A 155 -6.68 2.03 -21.05
C TRP A 155 -7.43 3.06 -20.19
N SER A 156 -6.89 3.48 -19.03
CA SER A 156 -7.46 4.56 -18.22
C SER A 156 -7.55 5.89 -18.98
N ALA A 157 -6.66 6.11 -19.96
CA ALA A 157 -6.65 7.31 -20.81
C ALA A 157 -7.85 7.39 -21.77
N LEU A 158 -8.63 6.31 -21.93
CA LEU A 158 -9.87 6.34 -22.70
C LEU A 158 -10.99 7.12 -21.99
N PHE A 159 -10.83 7.43 -20.70
CA PHE A 159 -11.82 8.12 -19.89
C PHE A 159 -11.46 9.60 -19.68
N PRO A 160 -12.46 10.49 -19.54
CA PRO A 160 -12.21 11.93 -19.39
C PRO A 160 -11.42 12.32 -18.14
N ASP A 161 -11.57 11.56 -17.05
CA ASP A 161 -10.79 11.74 -15.82
C ASP A 161 -10.16 10.39 -15.41
N PRO A 162 -8.92 10.11 -15.87
CA PRO A 162 -8.21 8.87 -15.54
C PRO A 162 -7.99 8.68 -14.05
N ARG A 163 -7.96 9.75 -13.24
CA ARG A 163 -7.70 9.68 -11.79
C ARG A 163 -8.86 9.08 -11.01
N MET A 164 -10.06 9.06 -11.59
CA MET A 164 -11.22 8.42 -10.98
C MET A 164 -11.18 6.89 -11.10
N ILE A 165 -10.29 6.34 -11.92
CA ILE A 165 -10.19 4.90 -12.19
C ILE A 165 -8.94 4.35 -11.51
N ASP A 166 -9.16 3.76 -10.35
CA ASP A 166 -8.12 3.09 -9.57
C ASP A 166 -8.16 1.55 -9.73
N ASP A 167 -7.17 0.87 -9.16
CA ASP A 167 -7.13 -0.59 -9.13
C ASP A 167 -8.32 -1.20 -8.36
N GLY A 168 -8.92 -0.43 -7.44
CA GLY A 168 -10.13 -0.80 -6.70
C GLY A 168 -11.38 -0.86 -7.59
N THR A 169 -11.50 0.05 -8.54
CA THR A 169 -12.61 0.15 -9.50
C THR A 169 -12.67 -1.10 -10.37
N VAL A 170 -11.51 -1.56 -10.86
CA VAL A 170 -11.39 -2.83 -11.61
C VAL A 170 -11.82 -4.02 -10.73
N ALA A 171 -11.34 -4.07 -9.48
CA ALA A 171 -11.65 -5.14 -8.54
C ALA A 171 -13.16 -5.25 -8.26
N ILE A 172 -13.81 -4.13 -7.94
CA ILE A 172 -15.25 -4.09 -7.65
C ILE A 172 -16.09 -4.43 -8.89
N THR A 173 -15.69 -3.96 -10.07
CA THR A 173 -16.40 -4.27 -11.32
C THR A 173 -16.36 -5.77 -11.62
N LEU A 174 -15.19 -6.39 -11.53
CA LEU A 174 -15.04 -7.83 -11.76
C LEU A 174 -15.71 -8.67 -10.67
N ALA A 175 -15.67 -8.22 -9.42
CA ALA A 175 -16.41 -8.85 -8.33
C ALA A 175 -17.93 -8.79 -8.55
N ALA A 176 -18.46 -7.67 -9.03
CA ALA A 176 -19.86 -7.54 -9.38
C ALA A 176 -20.26 -8.48 -10.53
N LEU A 177 -19.40 -8.64 -11.54
CA LEU A 177 -19.64 -9.58 -12.65
C LEU A 177 -19.78 -11.04 -12.18
N LEU A 178 -19.07 -11.45 -11.12
CA LEU A 178 -19.23 -12.78 -10.53
C LEU A 178 -20.64 -13.04 -9.98
N PHE A 179 -21.36 -11.99 -9.54
CA PHE A 179 -22.76 -12.08 -9.11
C PHE A 179 -23.76 -11.99 -10.26
N VAL A 180 -23.33 -11.60 -11.46
CA VAL A 180 -24.21 -11.43 -12.62
C VAL A 180 -24.16 -12.65 -13.55
N ILE A 181 -22.97 -13.23 -13.73
CA ILE A 181 -22.79 -14.35 -14.66
C ILE A 181 -23.41 -15.62 -14.07
N PRO A 182 -24.37 -16.26 -14.76
CA PRO A 182 -25.04 -17.46 -14.27
C PRO A 182 -24.14 -18.69 -14.37
N ALA A 183 -24.22 -19.58 -13.38
CA ALA A 183 -23.70 -20.94 -13.49
C ALA A 183 -24.65 -21.78 -14.36
N ARG A 184 -24.14 -22.83 -15.02
CA ARG A 184 -24.85 -23.57 -16.10
C ARG A 184 -26.21 -24.16 -15.70
N ARG A 185 -26.48 -24.34 -14.41
CA ARG A 185 -27.77 -24.84 -13.91
C ARG A 185 -28.81 -23.74 -13.65
N GLY A 186 -28.53 -22.47 -13.93
CA GLY A 186 -29.52 -21.38 -13.89
C GLY A 186 -30.09 -21.03 -12.50
N GLU A 187 -29.89 -21.88 -11.52
CA GLU A 187 -30.34 -21.70 -10.13
C GLU A 187 -29.38 -20.83 -9.31
N THR A 188 -28.11 -20.71 -9.73
CA THR A 188 -27.08 -19.93 -9.02
C THR A 188 -26.17 -19.16 -9.98
N THR A 189 -25.56 -18.10 -9.46
CA THR A 189 -24.52 -17.28 -10.09
C THR A 189 -23.14 -17.90 -9.86
N LEU A 190 -22.09 -17.39 -10.52
CA LEU A 190 -20.71 -17.86 -10.28
C LEU A 190 -20.28 -17.67 -8.82
N LEU A 191 -20.74 -16.59 -8.18
CA LEU A 191 -20.53 -16.33 -6.77
C LEU A 191 -21.87 -16.08 -6.07
N ASP A 192 -22.10 -16.80 -4.97
CA ASP A 192 -23.25 -16.64 -4.08
C ASP A 192 -22.88 -15.83 -2.83
N TRP A 193 -23.90 -15.24 -2.19
CA TRP A 193 -23.69 -14.41 -1.01
C TRP A 193 -23.15 -15.20 0.20
N GLU A 194 -23.53 -16.47 0.34
CA GLU A 194 -23.06 -17.30 1.45
C GLU A 194 -21.54 -17.54 1.35
N THR A 195 -21.02 -17.74 0.15
CA THR A 195 -19.57 -17.79 -0.10
C THR A 195 -18.90 -16.43 0.12
N ALA A 196 -19.50 -15.32 -0.33
CA ALA A 196 -18.93 -13.98 -0.14
C ALA A 196 -18.80 -13.60 1.35
N ARG A 197 -19.70 -14.08 2.21
CA ARG A 197 -19.61 -13.87 3.68
C ARG A 197 -18.38 -14.53 4.32
N LYS A 198 -17.77 -15.53 3.68
CA LYS A 198 -16.57 -16.23 4.16
C LYS A 198 -15.28 -15.44 3.89
N LEU A 199 -15.36 -14.33 3.14
CA LEU A 199 -14.22 -13.45 2.92
C LEU A 199 -13.71 -12.84 4.24
N PRO A 200 -12.39 -12.57 4.35
CA PRO A 200 -11.79 -12.06 5.57
C PRO A 200 -12.05 -10.56 5.76
N TRP A 201 -13.32 -10.17 5.96
CA TRP A 201 -13.76 -8.78 6.18
C TRP A 201 -13.01 -8.08 7.31
N GLY A 202 -12.53 -8.84 8.30
CA GLY A 202 -11.70 -8.32 9.39
C GLY A 202 -10.42 -7.61 8.92
N ILE A 203 -9.82 -8.02 7.79
CA ILE A 203 -8.62 -7.35 7.26
C ILE A 203 -8.97 -5.94 6.76
N VAL A 204 -10.12 -5.80 6.07
CA VAL A 204 -10.59 -4.50 5.57
C VAL A 204 -10.90 -3.57 6.74
N LEU A 205 -11.59 -4.07 7.77
CA LEU A 205 -11.89 -3.29 8.98
C LEU A 205 -10.63 -2.92 9.77
N LEU A 206 -9.65 -3.83 9.84
CA LEU A 206 -8.38 -3.59 10.51
C LEU A 206 -7.58 -2.48 9.83
N LEU A 207 -7.45 -2.52 8.50
CA LEU A 207 -6.75 -1.50 7.73
C LEU A 207 -7.49 -0.15 7.82
N GLY A 208 -8.81 -0.13 7.60
CA GLY A 208 -9.62 1.08 7.71
C GLY A 208 -9.58 1.72 9.10
N GLY A 209 -9.72 0.91 10.14
CA GLY A 209 -9.60 1.36 11.54
C GLY A 209 -8.20 1.89 11.87
N GLY A 210 -7.15 1.26 11.35
CA GLY A 210 -5.77 1.72 11.49
C GLY A 210 -5.54 3.10 10.87
N PHE A 211 -6.06 3.33 9.66
CA PHE A 211 -5.97 4.64 9.00
C PHE A 211 -6.80 5.72 9.71
N ALA A 212 -8.01 5.37 10.17
CA ALA A 212 -8.84 6.30 10.96
C ALA A 212 -8.15 6.71 12.26
N LEU A 213 -7.51 5.76 12.96
CA LEU A 213 -6.75 6.04 14.17
C LEU A 213 -5.53 6.92 13.87
N ALA A 214 -4.78 6.62 12.80
CA ALA A 214 -3.63 7.43 12.38
C ALA A 214 -4.05 8.89 12.10
N ALA A 215 -5.14 9.09 11.37
CA ALA A 215 -5.69 10.42 11.10
C ALA A 215 -6.13 11.14 12.39
N GLY A 216 -6.73 10.42 13.36
CA GLY A 216 -7.09 10.99 14.67
C GLY A 216 -5.88 11.41 15.51
N VAL A 217 -4.81 10.62 15.50
CA VAL A 217 -3.53 10.94 16.18
C VAL A 217 -2.88 12.17 15.56
N GLU A 218 -2.97 12.33 14.23
CA GLU A 218 -2.48 13.52 13.53
C GLU A 218 -3.35 14.75 13.84
N ALA A 219 -4.67 14.64 13.71
CA ALA A 219 -5.61 15.75 13.94
C ALA A 219 -5.60 16.24 15.40
N SER A 220 -5.36 15.35 16.36
CA SER A 220 -5.21 15.72 17.79
C SER A 220 -3.88 16.42 18.12
N GLY A 221 -2.92 16.45 17.19
CA GLY A 221 -1.59 16.99 17.42
C GLY A 221 -0.69 16.11 18.30
N LEU A 222 -1.14 14.90 18.66
CA LEU A 222 -0.41 13.96 19.51
C LEU A 222 0.94 13.54 18.88
N THR A 223 0.98 13.37 17.55
CA THR A 223 2.22 13.14 16.80
C THR A 223 3.27 14.19 17.14
N SER A 224 2.88 15.47 17.13
CA SER A 224 3.79 16.58 17.42
C SER A 224 4.26 16.56 18.88
N TYR A 225 3.39 16.17 19.82
CA TYR A 225 3.71 16.07 21.25
C TYR A 225 4.74 14.97 21.54
N LEU A 226 4.53 13.78 20.98
CA LEU A 226 5.39 12.60 21.17
C LEU A 226 6.75 12.70 20.47
N LEU A 227 6.87 13.52 19.41
CA LEU A 227 8.13 13.70 18.68
C LEU A 227 9.20 14.38 19.57
N PRO A 228 10.32 13.70 19.87
CA PRO A 228 11.36 14.22 20.76
C PRO A 228 12.01 15.51 20.22
N ARG A 229 12.44 16.39 21.13
CA ARG A 229 13.02 17.72 20.80
C ARG A 229 14.16 17.66 19.77
N ARG A 230 14.94 16.56 19.70
CA ARG A 230 16.02 16.37 18.69
C ARG A 230 15.50 16.27 17.25
N LEU A 231 14.33 15.65 17.04
CA LEU A 231 13.67 15.59 15.73
C LEU A 231 12.95 16.90 15.40
N ARG A 232 12.48 17.64 16.43
CA ARG A 232 11.95 19.00 16.25
C ARG A 232 13.00 20.00 15.77
N HIS A 233 14.23 19.92 16.29
CA HIS A 233 15.33 20.80 15.86
C HIS A 233 15.80 20.52 14.43
N ARG A 234 15.87 19.25 13.98
CA ARG A 234 16.16 18.94 12.57
C ARG A 234 15.04 19.45 11.66
N SER A 235 13.77 19.20 11.99
CA SER A 235 12.64 19.72 11.21
C SER A 235 12.59 21.26 11.14
N CYS A 236 12.99 21.98 12.21
CA CYS A 236 13.12 23.44 12.18
C CYS A 236 14.35 23.92 11.38
N ARG A 237 15.48 23.20 11.44
CA ARG A 237 16.70 23.53 10.70
C ARG A 237 16.49 23.38 9.19
N ASP A 238 15.78 22.34 8.77
CA ASP A 238 15.46 22.10 7.36
C ASP A 238 14.45 23.16 6.83
N ARG A 239 13.53 23.64 7.68
CA ARG A 239 12.63 24.76 7.33
C ARG A 239 13.34 26.12 7.27
N ALA A 240 14.38 26.33 8.07
CA ALA A 240 15.11 27.60 8.14
C ALA A 240 16.28 27.68 7.14
N GLY A 241 16.80 26.53 6.66
CA GLY A 241 17.95 26.42 5.77
C GLY A 241 17.62 26.34 4.27
N GLY A 242 16.37 26.57 3.88
CA GLY A 242 15.91 26.47 2.49
C GLY A 242 16.44 27.52 1.51
N ASP A 243 17.48 28.31 1.86
CA ASP A 243 17.99 29.41 1.04
C ASP A 243 19.51 29.39 0.76
N ASP A 244 20.27 28.42 1.29
CA ASP A 244 21.71 28.32 0.98
C ASP A 244 22.00 27.03 0.21
N GLY A 245 22.45 27.21 -1.04
CA GLY A 245 22.71 26.13 -1.98
C GLY A 245 23.88 25.22 -1.58
N GLY A 246 23.74 23.93 -1.92
CA GLY A 246 24.85 22.99 -2.08
C GLY A 246 24.81 21.77 -1.15
N GLY A 247 24.60 20.59 -1.74
CA GLY A 247 24.93 19.29 -1.12
C GLY A 247 23.78 18.29 -1.08
N LEU A 248 23.75 17.37 -2.05
CA LEU A 248 22.83 16.23 -2.10
C LEU A 248 23.12 15.23 -0.97
N HIS A 249 22.17 15.04 -0.05
CA HIS A 249 22.09 13.87 0.82
C HIS A 249 20.63 13.37 0.86
N GLY A 250 20.47 12.04 0.75
CA GLY A 250 19.19 11.36 0.46
C GLY A 250 18.06 11.50 1.49
N ASP A 251 18.25 12.25 2.58
CA ASP A 251 17.24 12.54 3.59
C ASP A 251 16.36 13.75 3.23
N ASP A 252 16.76 14.56 2.24
CA ASP A 252 16.08 15.80 1.84
C ASP A 252 14.76 15.60 1.07
N LEU A 253 14.50 14.41 0.52
CA LEU A 253 13.30 14.17 -0.29
C LEU A 253 12.02 14.01 0.55
N PHE A 254 12.13 13.52 1.79
CA PHE A 254 10.97 13.30 2.66
C PHE A 254 10.37 14.63 3.19
N ASN A 255 11.22 15.62 3.46
CA ASN A 255 10.80 16.85 4.14
C ASN A 255 10.41 17.99 3.17
N ARG A 256 10.96 18.01 1.94
CA ARG A 256 10.69 19.09 0.96
C ARG A 256 9.34 18.98 0.26
N ALA A 257 8.75 17.79 0.14
CA ALA A 257 7.43 17.60 -0.47
C ALA A 257 6.30 18.22 0.37
N HIS A 258 6.41 18.22 1.70
CA HIS A 258 5.38 18.76 2.60
C HIS A 258 5.29 20.29 2.66
N LEU A 259 6.21 21.04 2.05
CA LEU A 259 6.33 22.48 2.26
C LEU A 259 6.04 23.36 1.05
N LYS A 260 5.86 22.81 -0.17
CA LYS A 260 5.79 23.64 -1.39
C LYS A 260 4.40 24.04 -1.89
N TYR A 261 3.31 23.64 -1.23
CA TYR A 261 1.94 23.96 -1.70
C TYR A 261 1.02 24.60 -0.65
N ARG A 262 1.56 25.39 0.27
CA ARG A 262 0.79 26.54 0.80
C ARG A 262 1.02 27.71 -0.14
N HIS A 263 0.11 27.94 -1.08
CA HIS A 263 -0.37 29.26 -1.54
C HIS A 263 -1.05 29.13 -2.92
N HIS A 264 -2.38 29.13 -2.93
CA HIS A 264 -3.17 29.88 -3.92
C HIS A 264 -4.53 30.23 -3.29
N PRO A 265 -4.93 31.51 -3.23
CA PRO A 265 -6.32 31.90 -3.00
C PRO A 265 -7.04 32.01 -4.35
N ASP A 266 -8.34 31.70 -4.40
CA ASP A 266 -9.38 32.50 -5.06
C ASP A 266 -10.78 31.84 -4.94
N GLY A 267 -11.74 32.64 -4.46
CA GLY A 267 -13.18 32.32 -4.37
C GLY A 267 -13.91 33.40 -3.55
N PRO A 268 -15.04 33.97 -4.02
CA PRO A 268 -15.23 35.42 -4.02
C PRO A 268 -15.81 36.03 -2.75
N ALA A 269 -15.49 37.31 -2.60
CA ALA A 269 -15.89 38.22 -1.54
C ALA A 269 -17.41 38.49 -1.50
N ASP A 270 -17.99 38.40 -0.31
CA ASP A 270 -19.27 39.02 0.01
C ASP A 270 -19.03 40.36 0.74
N ARG A 271 -19.62 41.42 0.20
CA ARG A 271 -19.56 42.81 0.70
C ARG A 271 -20.95 43.20 1.22
N ARG A 272 -21.10 43.41 2.53
CA ARG A 272 -22.06 44.36 3.15
C ARG A 272 -21.45 44.88 4.47
N GLN A 273 -21.03 46.16 4.56
CA GLN A 273 -21.73 47.29 5.22
C GLN A 273 -22.26 46.96 6.64
N GLY A 274 -22.06 47.67 7.76
CA GLY A 274 -21.49 48.98 8.10
C GLY A 274 -22.08 49.45 9.46
N GLY A 275 -21.32 50.23 10.27
CA GLY A 275 -21.78 51.05 11.43
C GLY A 275 -21.70 50.38 12.82
N GLY A 276 -21.28 51.02 13.94
CA GLY A 276 -20.79 52.37 14.26
C GLY A 276 -20.58 52.53 15.80
N GLY A 277 -19.83 53.57 16.22
CA GLY A 277 -19.72 54.22 17.57
C GLY A 277 -19.21 53.41 18.79
N ALA A 278 -18.47 53.92 19.79
CA ALA A 278 -18.03 55.26 20.22
C ALA A 278 -16.90 55.15 21.29
N ALA A 279 -16.15 56.25 21.52
CA ALA A 279 -15.03 56.47 22.48
C ALA A 279 -15.51 57.14 23.81
N HIS A 280 -14.92 57.05 25.03
CA HIS A 280 -13.63 57.55 25.62
C HIS A 280 -13.74 57.44 27.20
N PRO A 281 -12.81 57.86 28.12
CA PRO A 281 -11.33 57.81 28.27
C PRO A 281 -10.86 57.33 29.74
N PRO A 282 -9.55 57.39 30.14
CA PRO A 282 -8.92 56.62 31.27
C PRO A 282 -8.42 57.52 32.46
N PRO A 283 -7.46 57.16 33.38
CA PRO A 283 -6.99 55.87 33.96
C PRO A 283 -6.96 55.85 35.53
N ALA A 284 -6.65 54.71 36.16
CA ALA A 284 -6.03 54.63 37.49
C ALA A 284 -4.99 53.50 37.53
N ALA A 285 -3.85 53.78 38.17
CA ALA A 285 -2.65 52.98 38.19
C ALA A 285 -2.69 51.84 39.22
N ASP A 286 -2.12 50.69 38.83
CA ASP A 286 -1.39 49.69 39.65
C ASP A 286 -1.67 48.27 39.13
N ASP A 287 -0.87 47.78 38.16
CA ASP A 287 -0.71 46.33 37.93
C ASP A 287 0.57 46.02 37.08
N PRO A 288 1.39 44.99 37.39
CA PRO A 288 2.67 44.69 36.72
C PRO A 288 2.56 44.14 35.28
N GLY A 289 1.39 44.22 34.65
CA GLY A 289 1.12 43.64 33.31
C GLY A 289 1.70 44.42 32.12
N HIS A 290 2.29 45.60 32.34
CA HIS A 290 2.62 46.53 31.25
C HIS A 290 3.86 46.15 30.42
N LEU A 291 4.68 45.20 30.86
CA LEU A 291 5.86 44.71 30.12
C LEU A 291 5.51 43.62 29.09
N VAL A 292 4.39 42.91 29.25
CA VAL A 292 3.98 41.82 28.32
C VAL A 292 3.24 42.38 27.10
N GLY A 293 2.59 43.55 27.23
CA GLY A 293 1.84 44.19 26.14
C GLY A 293 2.72 44.76 25.02
N VAL A 294 3.90 45.29 25.36
CA VAL A 294 4.80 45.95 24.38
C VAL A 294 5.43 44.93 23.41
N VAL A 295 5.65 43.70 23.86
CA VAL A 295 6.21 42.63 23.00
C VAL A 295 5.15 42.06 22.04
N ARG A 296 3.88 42.02 22.45
CA ARG A 296 2.78 41.46 21.63
C ARG A 296 2.44 42.33 20.41
N LEU A 297 2.54 43.65 20.54
CA LEU A 297 2.29 44.59 19.44
C LEU A 297 3.43 44.63 18.42
N HIS A 298 4.66 44.32 18.81
CA HIS A 298 5.82 44.36 17.89
C HIS A 298 5.93 43.15 16.94
N VAL A 299 5.23 42.04 17.23
CA VAL A 299 5.24 40.80 16.41
C VAL A 299 4.09 40.79 15.39
N ALA A 300 3.05 41.60 15.61
CA ALA A 300 1.89 41.66 14.73
C ALA A 300 2.21 42.25 13.34
N GLY A 301 3.23 43.11 13.21
CA GLY A 301 3.58 43.79 11.95
C GLY A 301 4.72 43.19 11.12
N ARG A 302 5.23 41.98 11.43
CA ARG A 302 6.42 41.41 10.75
C ARG A 302 6.11 40.22 9.84
N HIS A 303 6.90 40.12 8.76
CA HIS A 303 6.85 39.09 7.71
C HIS A 303 6.85 37.64 8.31
N PRO A 304 6.12 36.67 7.72
CA PRO A 304 5.93 35.33 8.28
C PRO A 304 7.23 34.60 8.69
N ALA A 305 8.30 34.75 7.92
CA ALA A 305 9.62 34.16 8.23
C ALA A 305 10.24 34.69 9.55
N GLN A 306 9.96 35.93 9.95
CA GLN A 306 10.41 36.48 11.23
C GLN A 306 9.55 36.01 12.42
N ARG A 307 8.27 35.72 12.19
CA ARG A 307 7.38 35.16 13.23
C ARG A 307 7.79 33.73 13.61
N ASP A 308 8.19 32.93 12.62
CA ASP A 308 8.65 31.56 12.88
C ASP A 308 10.01 31.52 13.59
N ARG A 309 10.94 32.42 13.24
CA ARG A 309 12.22 32.58 13.98
C ARG A 309 12.00 32.98 15.45
N LEU A 310 11.01 33.82 15.75
CA LEU A 310 10.68 34.23 17.12
C LEU A 310 9.97 33.13 17.92
N ARG A 311 9.10 32.33 17.27
CA ARG A 311 8.49 31.15 17.90
C ARG A 311 9.53 30.08 18.22
N CYS A 312 10.56 29.92 17.40
CA CYS A 312 11.70 29.06 17.68
C CYS A 312 12.56 29.58 18.84
N ARG A 313 12.89 30.88 18.91
CA ARG A 313 13.66 31.46 20.03
C ARG A 313 12.93 31.40 21.37
N ALA A 314 11.60 31.47 21.38
CA ALA A 314 10.81 31.32 22.61
C ALA A 314 10.81 29.88 23.16
N ALA A 315 11.12 28.88 22.33
CA ALA A 315 11.24 27.48 22.73
C ALA A 315 12.62 27.12 23.33
N ASP A 316 13.65 27.93 23.08
CA ASP A 316 15.01 27.72 23.60
C ASP A 316 15.18 28.14 25.07
N HIS A 317 14.25 28.93 25.61
CA HIS A 317 14.31 29.44 26.99
C HIS A 317 13.31 28.77 27.96
N ARG A 318 12.79 27.58 27.65
CA ARG A 318 11.95 26.76 28.56
C ARG A 318 12.30 25.27 28.59
#